data_AF-A0A200PSM9-F1
#
_entry.id   AF-A0A200PSM9-F1
#
_cell.length_a   1.000
_cell.length_b   1.000
_cell.length_c   1.000
_cell.angle_alpha   90.00
_cell.angle_beta   90.00
_cell.angle_gamma   90.00
#
_symmetry.space_group_name_H-M   'P 1'
#
loop_
_entity.id
_entity.type
_entity.pdbx_description
1 polymer ?
#
loop_
_entity_poly.entity_id
_entity_poly.type
_entity_poly.pdbx_seq_one_letter_code
_entity_poly.pdbx_strand_id
1 'polypeptide(L)'
;MVQLHARWLLGDGTTINFWFDRWLSNPIIDIIEVPDNIKKQLTATVNWFIVNGRWSLPRSLCESYPEVVEEIQNLDLPLSPISD
;
A
#
# COMPACT_ATOMS: atom_id res chain seq x y z
N MET A 1 17.19 7.60 16.37
CA MET A 1 16.42 7.45 15.11
C MET A 1 15.25 6.55 15.44
N VAL A 2 14.02 7.07 15.43
CA VAL A 2 12.83 6.25 15.67
C VAL A 2 12.59 5.48 14.38
N GLN A 3 12.92 4.19 14.36
CA GLN A 3 12.39 3.28 13.36
C GLN A 3 10.88 3.25 13.58
N LEU A 4 10.12 3.73 12.60
CA LEU A 4 8.67 3.65 12.59
C LEU A 4 8.32 2.17 12.36
N HIS A 5 8.43 1.35 13.41
CA HIS A 5 7.89 0.00 13.41
C HIS A 5 6.38 0.14 13.43
N ALA A 6 5.79 0.29 12.25
CA ALA A 6 4.37 0.16 12.11
C ALA A 6 4.03 -1.27 12.56
N ARG A 7 3.47 -1.38 13.77
CA ARG A 7 3.08 -2.64 14.41
C ARG A 7 1.84 -3.14 13.69
N TRP A 8 2.06 -3.76 12.55
CA TRP A 8 1.00 -4.26 11.71
C TRP A 8 0.55 -5.64 12.22
N LEU A 9 -0.63 -5.67 12.84
CA LEU A 9 -1.46 -6.89 12.92
C LEU A 9 -2.37 -6.89 11.68
N LEU A 10 -1.77 -6.85 10.48
CA LEU A 10 -2.53 -7.03 9.26
C LEU A 10 -2.98 -8.50 9.23
N GLY A 11 -4.28 -8.75 9.11
CA GLY A 11 -4.77 -10.07 8.72
C GLY A 11 -4.33 -10.42 7.30
N ASP A 12 -5.22 -10.95 6.48
CA ASP A 12 -4.91 -11.32 5.09
C ASP A 12 -4.84 -10.14 4.09
N GLY A 13 -4.94 -8.90 4.56
CA GLY A 13 -4.92 -7.70 3.71
C GLY A 13 -6.15 -7.53 2.80
N THR A 14 -7.24 -8.25 3.05
CA THR A 14 -8.50 -8.17 2.27
C THR A 14 -9.42 -7.03 2.70
N THR A 15 -9.21 -6.43 3.87
CA THR A 15 -10.07 -5.37 4.40
C THR A 15 -9.47 -3.97 4.28
N ILE A 16 -8.21 -3.88 3.85
CA ILE A 16 -7.47 -2.62 3.85
C ILE A 16 -7.34 -2.11 2.42
N ASN A 17 -7.87 -0.92 2.18
CA ASN A 17 -7.87 -0.26 0.89
C ASN A 17 -6.48 0.32 0.61
N PHE A 18 -5.91 -0.01 -0.56
CA PHE A 18 -4.57 0.45 -0.93
C PHE A 18 -4.49 1.97 -1.10
N TRP A 19 -5.58 2.64 -1.47
CA TRP A 19 -5.57 4.05 -1.87
C TRP A 19 -5.92 4.99 -0.72
N PHE A 20 -6.97 4.65 0.04
CA PHE A 20 -7.56 5.53 1.05
C PHE A 20 -7.03 5.31 2.46
N ASP A 21 -6.50 4.13 2.76
CA ASP A 21 -5.87 3.88 4.05
C ASP A 21 -4.45 4.47 4.09
N ARG A 22 -3.98 4.77 5.30
CA ARG A 22 -2.67 5.38 5.52
C ARG A 22 -1.58 4.32 5.53
N TRP A 23 -0.92 4.15 4.39
CA TRP A 23 0.28 3.30 4.20
C TRP A 23 1.57 4.04 4.55
N LEU A 24 1.58 5.31 4.16
CA LEU A 24 2.71 6.22 4.31
C LEU A 24 2.34 7.26 5.36
N SER A 25 3.05 8.39 5.38
CA SER A 25 2.66 9.55 6.20
C SER A 25 1.24 10.03 5.87
N ASN A 26 0.80 9.87 4.62
CA ASN A 26 -0.53 10.21 4.13
C ASN A 26 -1.13 9.03 3.33
N PRO A 27 -2.46 8.98 3.15
CA PRO A 27 -3.09 8.10 2.16
C PRO A 27 -2.48 8.31 0.77
N ILE A 28 -2.33 7.24 0.00
CA ILE A 28 -1.78 7.35 -1.37
C ILE A 28 -2.64 8.30 -2.21
N ILE A 29 -3.97 8.27 -2.03
CA ILE A 29 -4.91 9.12 -2.75
C ILE A 29 -4.72 10.63 -2.52
N ASP A 30 -4.07 11.01 -1.42
CA ASP A 30 -3.76 12.40 -1.10
C ASP A 30 -2.41 12.84 -1.71
N ILE A 31 -1.60 11.87 -2.15
CA ILE A 31 -0.30 12.09 -2.80
C ILE A 31 -0.48 12.12 -4.33
N ILE A 32 -1.33 11.24 -4.86
CA ILE A 32 -1.59 11.16 -6.31
C ILE A 32 -2.75 12.09 -6.70
N GLU A 33 -2.56 12.90 -7.74
CA GLU A 33 -3.60 13.82 -8.25
C GLU A 33 -4.61 13.06 -9.13
N VAL A 34 -5.48 12.26 -8.50
CA VAL A 34 -6.50 11.49 -9.20
C VAL A 34 -7.84 12.25 -9.22
N PRO A 35 -8.52 12.36 -10.38
CA PRO A 35 -9.85 12.93 -10.48
C PRO A 35 -10.89 12.23 -9.59
N ASP A 36 -11.82 12.98 -8.98
CA ASP A 36 -12.81 12.45 -8.02
C ASP A 36 -13.72 11.34 -8.60
N ASN A 37 -13.97 11.36 -9.91
CA ASN A 37 -14.71 10.30 -10.60
C ASN A 37 -13.93 8.97 -10.67
N ILE A 38 -12.60 9.02 -10.66
CA ILE A 38 -11.73 7.85 -10.59
C ILE A 38 -11.55 7.42 -9.13
N LYS A 39 -11.43 8.36 -8.18
CA LYS A 39 -11.31 8.05 -6.74
C LYS A 39 -12.39 7.06 -6.27
N LYS A 40 -13.65 7.26 -6.70
CA LYS A 40 -14.78 6.38 -6.34
C LYS A 40 -14.66 4.94 -6.85
N GLN A 41 -13.82 4.70 -7.85
CA GLN A 41 -13.60 3.37 -8.44
C GLN A 41 -12.42 2.63 -7.79
N LEU A 42 -11.65 3.30 -6.92
CA LEU A 42 -10.46 2.76 -6.29
C LEU A 42 -10.82 1.90 -5.06
N THR A 43 -11.27 0.67 -5.30
CA THR A 43 -11.68 -0.28 -4.26
C THR A 43 -10.64 -1.37 -3.99
N ALA A 44 -9.52 -1.37 -4.72
CA ALA A 44 -8.50 -2.40 -4.62
C ALA A 44 -7.87 -2.44 -3.22
N THR A 45 -7.85 -3.64 -2.65
CA THR A 45 -7.27 -3.91 -1.33
C THR A 45 -5.81 -4.32 -1.49
N VAL A 46 -5.05 -4.30 -0.39
CA VAL A 46 -3.61 -4.50 -0.44
C VAL A 46 -3.18 -5.89 -0.86
N ASN A 47 -3.97 -6.91 -0.57
CA ASN A 47 -3.71 -8.26 -1.09
C ASN A 47 -3.61 -8.31 -2.63
N TRP A 48 -4.27 -7.41 -3.38
CA TRP A 48 -4.17 -7.33 -4.84
C TRP A 48 -2.79 -6.88 -5.30
N PHE A 49 -2.10 -6.12 -4.45
CA PHE A 49 -0.79 -5.57 -4.71
C PHE A 49 0.32 -6.36 -4.01
N ILE A 50 0.00 -7.52 -3.39
CA ILE A 50 0.99 -8.41 -2.79
C ILE A 50 0.99 -9.73 -3.55
N VAL A 51 2.11 -10.02 -4.22
CA VAL A 51 2.31 -11.28 -4.95
C VAL A 51 3.58 -11.94 -4.41
N ASN A 52 3.47 -13.19 -3.95
CA ASN A 52 4.57 -13.94 -3.34
C ASN A 52 5.26 -13.18 -2.19
N GLY A 53 4.48 -12.44 -1.41
CA GLY A 53 5.01 -11.64 -0.31
C GLY A 53 5.86 -10.45 -0.75
N ARG A 54 5.60 -9.90 -1.94
CA ARG A 54 6.26 -8.69 -2.43
C ARG A 54 5.23 -7.75 -3.03
N TRP A 55 5.50 -6.45 -2.92
CA TRP A 55 4.72 -5.43 -3.58
C TRP A 55 4.79 -5.61 -5.10
N SER A 56 3.62 -5.76 -5.71
CA SER A 56 3.38 -5.84 -7.16
C SER A 56 2.48 -4.68 -7.55
N LEU A 57 3.11 -3.52 -7.79
CA LEU A 57 2.41 -2.26 -8.04
C LEU A 57 2.08 -2.05 -9.53
N PRO A 58 1.04 -1.27 -9.85
CA PRO A 58 0.70 -0.94 -11.23
C PRO A 58 1.81 -0.17 -11.93
N ARG A 59 2.11 -0.49 -13.19
CA ARG A 59 3.09 0.24 -14.01
C ARG A 59 2.84 1.75 -14.02
N SER A 60 1.58 2.17 -14.14
CA SER A 60 1.21 3.59 -14.16
C SER A 60 1.63 4.32 -12.87
N LEU A 61 1.53 3.65 -11.72
CA LEU A 61 2.00 4.20 -10.44
C LEU A 61 3.52 4.30 -10.43
N CYS A 62 4.22 3.26 -10.89
CA CYS A 62 5.69 3.26 -10.99
C CYS A 62 6.24 4.34 -11.93
N GLU A 63 5.55 4.62 -13.03
CA GLU A 63 5.99 5.62 -14.02
C GLU A 63 5.64 7.05 -13.60
N SER A 64 4.51 7.26 -12.93
CA SER A 64 4.01 8.61 -12.61
C SER A 64 4.43 9.11 -11.23
N TYR A 65 4.65 8.20 -10.28
CA TYR A 65 4.94 8.51 -8.87
C TYR A 65 6.04 7.58 -8.32
N PRO A 66 7.26 7.62 -8.90
CA PRO A 66 8.36 6.74 -8.49
C PRO A 66 8.75 6.89 -7.02
N GLU A 67 8.61 8.08 -6.43
CA GLU A 67 8.87 8.36 -5.02
C GLU A 67 7.93 7.61 -4.09
N VAL A 68 6.65 7.52 -4.46
CA VAL A 68 5.64 6.75 -3.71
C VAL A 68 5.95 5.27 -3.79
N VAL A 69 6.37 4.79 -4.96
CA VAL A 69 6.76 3.39 -5.16
C VAL A 69 7.97 3.02 -4.33
N GLU A 70 8.99 3.87 -4.28
CA GLU A 70 10.16 3.65 -3.43
C GLU A 70 9.77 3.57 -1.94
N GLU A 71 8.89 4.48 -1.47
CA GLU A 71 8.45 4.46 -0.07
C GLU A 71 7.67 3.18 0.25
N ILE A 72 6.75 2.75 -0.63
CA ILE A 72 5.97 1.51 -0.46
C ILE A 72 6.87 0.27 -0.49
N GLN A 73 7.82 0.20 -1.42
CA GLN A 73 8.73 -0.95 -1.52
C GLN A 73 9.65 -1.09 -0.30
N ASN A 74 9.94 0.01 0.39
CA ASN A 74 10.70 0.03 1.64
C ASN A 74 9.85 -0.31 2.88
N LEU A 75 8.53 -0.44 2.75
CA LEU A 75 7.69 -0.90 3.85
C LEU A 75 7.96 -2.38 4.14
N ASP A 76 8.27 -2.69 5.39
CA ASP A 76 8.30 -4.06 5.89
C ASP A 76 6.88 -4.66 5.81
N LEU A 77 6.66 -5.53 4.83
CA LEU A 77 5.45 -6.33 4.76
C LEU A 77 5.43 -7.31 5.95
N PRO A 78 4.40 -7.29 6.81
CA PRO A 78 4.25 -8.28 7.88
C PRO A 78 3.80 -9.61 7.27
N LEU A 79 4.67 -10.26 6.50
CA LEU A 79 4.45 -11.61 6.00
C LEU A 79 4.90 -12.60 7.06
N SER A 80 4.27 -12.52 8.22
CA SER A 80 4.29 -13.62 9.15
C SER A 80 3.08 -14.49 8.82
N PRO A 81 3.25 -15.73 8.31
CA PRO A 81 2.30 -16.74 8.73
C PRO A 81 2.39 -16.75 10.26
N ILE A 82 1.33 -16.36 10.94
CA ILE A 82 1.19 -16.70 12.35
C ILE A 82 1.08 -18.23 12.33
N SER A 83 2.22 -18.91 12.43
CA SER A 83 2.24 -20.32 12.82
C SER A 83 1.92 -20.33 14.30
N ASP A 84 0.73 -20.85 14.62
CA ASP A 84 0.39 -21.35 15.95
C ASP A 84 1.39 -22.43 16.41
#